data_AF-A0A538NVP0-F1
#
_entry.id   AF-A0A538NVP0-F1
#
_cell.length_a   1.000
_cell.length_b   1.000
_cell.length_c   1.000
_cell.angle_alpha   90.00
_cell.angle_beta   90.00
_cell.angle_gamma   90.00
#
_symmetry.space_group_name_H-M   'P 1'
#
loop_
_entity.id
_entity.type
_entity.pdbx_description
1 polymer ?
#
loop_
_entity_poly.entity_id
_entity_poly.type
_entity_poly.pdbx_seq_one_letter_code
_entity_poly.pdbx_strand_id
1 'polypeptide(L)'
;MPPQSSPSPTPIIFSPQTLADLKRLQQAALSSDYAYKEVAHLANHIGPRLSGSAQAAKSVAYVASELKAIGCEVQLEKVMV
;
A
#
# COMPACT_ATOMS: atom_id res chain seq x y z
N MET A 1 -18.56 40.94 -21.21
CA MET A 1 -18.01 39.72 -20.59
C MET A 1 -18.34 38.55 -21.49
N PRO A 2 -17.37 37.71 -21.89
CA PRO A 2 -17.70 36.44 -22.53
C PRO A 2 -18.38 35.51 -21.50
N PRO A 3 -19.33 34.66 -21.91
CA PRO A 3 -19.95 33.68 -21.02
C PRO A 3 -18.90 32.65 -20.56
N GLN A 4 -18.76 32.47 -19.25
CA GLN A 4 -17.91 31.42 -18.67
C GLN A 4 -18.53 30.05 -18.95
N SER A 5 -17.77 29.17 -19.60
CA SER A 5 -18.14 27.77 -19.81
C SER A 5 -18.34 27.06 -18.47
N SER A 6 -19.55 26.56 -18.21
CA SER A 6 -19.80 25.69 -17.05
C SER A 6 -19.04 24.37 -17.22
N PRO A 7 -18.38 23.84 -16.17
CA PRO A 7 -17.70 22.56 -16.26
C PRO A 7 -18.72 21.45 -16.55
N SER A 8 -18.39 20.57 -17.51
CA SER A 8 -19.20 19.39 -17.80
C SER A 8 -19.02 18.33 -16.71
N PRO A 9 -20.06 17.55 -16.35
CA PRO A 9 -19.94 16.47 -15.37
C PRO A 9 -18.83 15.50 -15.75
N THR A 10 -18.05 15.04 -14.77
CA THR A 10 -17.07 13.98 -15.00
C THR A 10 -17.80 12.72 -15.46
N PRO A 11 -17.41 12.12 -16.59
CA PRO A 11 -18.05 10.90 -17.07
C PRO A 11 -17.87 9.78 -16.04
N ILE A 12 -18.89 8.96 -15.85
CA ILE A 12 -18.79 7.75 -15.03
C ILE A 12 -17.95 6.74 -15.81
N ILE A 13 -16.70 6.55 -15.40
CA ILE A 13 -15.74 5.65 -16.07
C ILE A 13 -15.79 4.22 -15.47
N PHE A 14 -16.40 4.04 -14.29
CA PHE A 14 -16.44 2.76 -13.59
C PHE A 14 -17.83 2.14 -13.61
N SER A 15 -17.88 0.81 -13.77
CA SER A 15 -19.13 0.05 -13.63
C SER A 15 -19.67 0.14 -12.19
N PRO A 16 -20.99 -0.03 -11.98
CA PRO A 16 -21.56 -0.12 -10.64
C PRO A 16 -20.91 -1.20 -9.77
N GLN A 17 -20.54 -2.34 -10.37
CA GLN A 17 -19.84 -3.43 -9.69
C GLN A 17 -18.46 -2.99 -9.20
N THR A 18 -17.67 -2.33 -10.06
CA THR A 18 -16.36 -1.78 -9.68
C THR A 18 -16.49 -0.81 -8.50
N LEU A 19 -17.50 0.07 -8.52
CA LEU A 19 -17.76 0.99 -7.41
C LEU A 19 -18.12 0.27 -6.11
N ALA A 20 -18.89 -0.83 -6.19
CA ALA A 20 -19.22 -1.65 -5.03
C ALA A 20 -17.99 -2.36 -4.46
N ASP A 21 -17.13 -2.90 -5.32
CA ASP A 21 -15.90 -3.58 -4.92
C ASP A 21 -14.90 -2.60 -4.26
N LEU A 22 -14.76 -1.40 -4.81
CA LEU A 22 -13.93 -0.35 -4.22
C LEU A 22 -14.42 0.07 -2.82
N LYS A 23 -15.75 0.19 -2.63
CA LYS A 23 -16.32 0.46 -1.29
C LYS A 23 -16.03 -0.67 -0.31
N ARG A 24 -16.10 -1.92 -0.76
CA ARG A 24 -15.77 -3.09 0.08
C ARG A 24 -14.29 -3.09 0.48
N LEU A 25 -13.39 -2.82 -0.46
CA LEU A 25 -11.95 -2.72 -0.21
C LEU A 25 -11.64 -1.60 0.78
N GLN A 26 -12.24 -0.41 0.60
CA GLN A 26 -12.10 0.70 1.54
C GLN A 26 -12.56 0.31 2.95
N GLN A 27 -13.75 -0.29 3.06
CA GLN A 27 -14.28 -0.70 4.35
C GLN A 27 -13.37 -1.73 5.05
N ALA A 28 -12.89 -2.72 4.30
CA ALA A 28 -11.95 -3.72 4.82
C ALA A 28 -10.64 -3.09 5.30
N ALA A 29 -10.10 -2.12 4.57
CA ALA A 29 -8.90 -1.39 4.96
C ALA A 29 -9.11 -0.56 6.24
N LEU A 30 -10.25 0.11 6.38
CA LEU A 30 -10.57 0.92 7.56
C LEU A 30 -10.90 0.09 8.81
N SER A 31 -11.44 -1.12 8.64
CA SER A 31 -11.77 -2.00 9.77
C SER A 31 -10.62 -2.90 10.22
N SER A 32 -9.52 -2.94 9.47
CA SER A 32 -8.39 -3.84 9.75
C SER A 32 -7.28 -3.14 10.52
N ASP A 33 -6.69 -3.84 11.48
CA ASP A 33 -5.49 -3.37 12.21
C ASP A 33 -4.18 -3.81 11.54
N TYR A 34 -4.25 -4.48 10.39
CA TYR A 34 -3.11 -5.08 9.70
C TYR A 34 -1.96 -4.08 9.48
N ALA A 35 -2.25 -2.93 8.88
CA ALA A 35 -1.22 -1.92 8.61
C ALA A 35 -0.56 -1.38 9.90
N TYR A 36 -1.33 -1.27 10.98
CA TYR A 36 -0.80 -0.84 12.27
C TYR A 36 0.16 -1.88 12.84
N LYS A 37 -0.19 -3.18 12.78
CA LYS A 37 0.67 -4.28 13.23
C LYS A 37 1.96 -4.36 12.43
N GLU A 38 1.90 -4.21 11.11
CA GLU A 38 3.10 -4.22 10.25
C GLU A 38 4.04 -3.07 10.58
N VAL A 39 3.50 -1.85 10.72
CA VAL A 39 4.30 -0.68 11.12
C VAL A 39 4.89 -0.88 12.52
N ALA A 40 4.11 -1.41 13.47
CA ALA A 40 4.58 -1.70 14.81
C ALA A 40 5.70 -2.75 14.82
N HIS A 41 5.63 -3.80 13.98
CA HIS A 41 6.70 -4.77 13.85
C HIS A 41 7.98 -4.12 13.30
N LEU A 42 7.85 -3.37 12.20
CA LEU A 42 8.97 -2.65 11.60
C LEU A 42 9.61 -1.67 12.59
N ALA A 43 8.81 -0.88 13.31
CA ALA A 43 9.30 0.15 14.22
C ALA A 43 9.86 -0.43 15.53
N ASN A 44 9.15 -1.36 16.17
CA ASN A 44 9.45 -1.79 17.53
C ASN A 44 10.39 -3.00 17.57
N HIS A 45 10.36 -3.88 16.55
CA HIS A 45 11.14 -5.13 16.53
C HIS A 45 12.33 -5.10 15.55
N ILE A 46 12.33 -4.16 14.60
CA ILE A 46 13.48 -3.92 13.71
C ILE A 46 14.17 -2.60 14.05
N GLY A 47 13.43 -1.52 14.26
CA GLY A 47 13.98 -0.22 14.64
C GLY A 47 14.35 0.66 13.44
N PRO A 48 15.27 1.62 13.59
CA PRO A 48 15.71 2.53 12.53
C PRO A 48 16.31 1.79 11.31
N ARG A 49 15.91 2.17 10.09
CA ARG A 49 16.22 1.46 8.84
C ARG A 49 16.99 2.33 7.86
N LEU A 50 18.11 2.91 8.31
CA LEU A 50 18.99 3.67 7.41
C LEU A 50 19.45 2.76 6.26
N SER A 51 19.46 3.28 5.03
CA SER A 51 19.91 2.52 3.86
C SER A 51 21.32 1.93 4.08
N GLY A 52 21.52 0.69 3.66
CA GLY A 52 22.78 -0.05 3.86
C GLY A 52 22.98 -0.65 5.26
N SER A 53 22.11 -0.34 6.24
CA SER A 53 22.18 -0.94 7.58
C SER A 53 21.70 -2.40 7.62
N ALA A 54 22.11 -3.12 8.67
CA ALA A 54 21.61 -4.47 8.94
C ALA A 54 20.09 -4.48 9.18
N GLN A 55 19.54 -3.43 9.79
CA GLN A 55 18.12 -3.27 10.06
C GLN A 55 17.33 -3.10 8.76
N ALA A 56 17.84 -2.32 7.80
CA ALA A 56 17.24 -2.22 6.48
C ALA A 56 17.20 -3.59 5.76
N ALA A 57 18.29 -4.35 5.80
CA ALA A 57 18.31 -5.71 5.26
C ALA A 57 17.31 -6.65 5.96
N LYS A 58 17.20 -6.57 7.28
CA LYS A 58 16.21 -7.34 8.06
C LYS A 58 14.77 -6.97 7.66
N SER A 59 14.48 -5.69 7.40
CA SER A 59 13.16 -5.26 6.94
C SER A 59 12.82 -5.76 5.56
N VAL A 60 13.79 -5.77 4.64
CA VAL A 60 13.59 -6.36 3.30
C VAL A 60 13.24 -7.84 3.41
N ALA A 61 13.98 -8.60 4.23
CA ALA A 61 13.69 -10.01 4.45
C ALA A 61 12.30 -10.25 5.07
N TYR A 62 11.94 -9.44 6.07
CA TYR A 62 10.63 -9.52 6.74
C TYR A 62 9.47 -9.22 5.78
N VAL A 63 9.52 -8.10 5.04
CA VAL A 63 8.45 -7.76 4.10
C VAL A 63 8.34 -8.82 2.99
N ALA A 64 9.46 -9.37 2.53
CA ALA A 64 9.44 -10.44 1.54
C ALA A 64 8.78 -11.71 2.08
N SER A 65 8.98 -12.07 3.36
CA SER A 65 8.30 -13.23 3.96
C SER A 65 6.81 -12.98 4.14
N GLU A 66 6.41 -11.80 4.62
CA GLU A 66 4.99 -11.47 4.81
C GLU A 66 4.23 -11.46 3.48
N LEU A 67 4.80 -10.88 2.42
CA LEU A 67 4.19 -10.89 1.09
C LEU A 67 4.07 -12.31 0.51
N LYS A 68 5.07 -13.17 0.72
CA LYS A 68 4.97 -14.59 0.32
C LYS A 68 3.88 -15.33 1.12
N ALA A 69 3.74 -15.02 2.41
CA ALA A 69 2.76 -15.67 3.29
C ALA A 69 1.31 -15.37 2.85
N ILE A 70 1.05 -14.20 2.27
CA ILE A 70 -0.27 -13.85 1.69
C ILE A 70 -0.46 -14.33 0.24
N GLY A 71 0.49 -15.12 -0.28
CA GLY A 71 0.39 -15.74 -1.61
C GLY A 71 0.91 -14.88 -2.77
N CYS A 72 1.65 -13.80 -2.51
CA CYS A 72 2.28 -13.05 -3.59
C CYS A 72 3.51 -13.78 -4.13
N GLU A 73 3.75 -13.65 -5.44
CA GLU A 73 5.06 -13.92 -6.04
C GLU A 73 6.00 -12.76 -5.72
N VAL A 74 7.15 -13.05 -5.10
CA VAL A 74 8.05 -12.03 -4.58
C VAL A 74 9.47 -12.26 -5.07
N GLN A 75 10.05 -11.21 -5.65
CA GLN A 75 11.45 -11.13 -6.03
C GLN A 75 12.11 -9.93 -5.37
N LEU A 76 13.36 -10.07 -4.95
CA LEU A 76 14.14 -9.00 -4.36
C LEU A 76 15.13 -8.45 -5.38
N GLU A 77 15.04 -7.16 -5.64
CA GLU A 77 15.97 -6.44 -6.52
C GLU A 77 17.00 -5.67 -5.68
N LYS A 78 18.27 -5.99 -5.90
CA LYS A 78 19.37 -5.36 -5.16
C LYS A 78 19.62 -3.95 -5.71
N VAL A 79 19.63 -2.95 -4.82
CA VAL A 79 20.04 -1.58 -5.12
C VAL A 79 21.36 -1.28 -4.42
N MET A 80 22.30 -0.68 -5.15
CA MET A 80 23.55 -0.17 -4.59
C MET A 80 23.31 1.24 -4.03
N VAL A 81 23.73 1.48 -2.79
CA VAL A 81 23.58 2.75 -2.04
C VAL A 81 24.90 3.23 -1.51
#